data_AF-A0A9P5YFW9-F1
#
_entry.id   AF-A0A9P5YFW9-F1
#
_cell.length_a   1.000
_cell.length_b   1.000
_cell.length_c   1.000
_cell.angle_alpha   90.00
_cell.angle_beta   90.00
_cell.angle_gamma   90.00
#
_symmetry.space_group_name_H-M   'P 1'
#
loop_
_entity.id
_entity.type
_entity.pdbx_description
1 polymer ?
#
loop_
_entity_poly.entity_id
_entity_poly.type
_entity_poly.pdbx_seq_one_letter_code
_entity_poly.pdbx_strand_id
1 'polypeptide(L)'
;MYTGIPNPYDEYPLPRGFPFTSTSICERFHWIDAYGSNEIRHAYDVTLQWHCIPSHPQKEGVEPEESVRMLWIITFDLTGRHLAYLDIDPRIVNDPSPLFQIDGDLVLQFLCFSLKEDRAMHLTSRVVPEAPNPELRNPDYNYNVEIFELRTFDGHLVCEHGRRYVPRRVCRVCQQWIPQSGPPLCLGHIFM
;
A
#
# COMPACT_ATOMS: atom_id res chain seq x y z
N MET A 1 -16.99 -18.66 -22.00
CA MET A 1 -15.73 -19.30 -22.44
C MET A 1 -14.71 -18.19 -22.47
N TYR A 2 -13.87 -18.06 -21.44
CA TYR A 2 -12.87 -17.01 -21.35
C TYR A 2 -11.49 -17.59 -21.67
N THR A 3 -10.87 -17.06 -22.70
CA THR A 3 -9.51 -17.40 -23.12
C THR A 3 -8.57 -16.51 -22.31
N GLY A 4 -7.74 -17.11 -21.46
CA GLY A 4 -6.71 -16.38 -20.70
C GLY A 4 -5.68 -15.78 -21.66
N ILE A 5 -5.46 -14.47 -21.56
CA ILE A 5 -4.33 -13.81 -22.21
C ILE A 5 -3.08 -14.22 -21.42
N PRO A 6 -1.99 -14.69 -22.05
CA PRO A 6 -0.75 -14.99 -21.35
C PRO A 6 -0.18 -13.70 -20.75
N ASN A 7 0.22 -13.75 -19.48
CA ASN A 7 0.88 -12.62 -18.82
C ASN A 7 2.28 -12.42 -19.47
N PRO A 8 2.58 -11.28 -20.10
CA PRO A 8 3.82 -11.10 -20.84
C PRO A 8 5.02 -10.69 -19.97
N TYR A 9 4.92 -10.77 -18.64
CA TYR A 9 6.00 -10.34 -17.75
C TYR A 9 6.33 -11.43 -16.73
N ASP A 10 7.34 -12.22 -17.07
CA ASP A 10 8.13 -12.95 -16.09
C ASP A 10 8.96 -11.94 -15.28
N GLU A 11 8.82 -12.02 -13.95
CA GLU A 11 9.79 -11.58 -12.94
C GLU A 11 10.04 -10.06 -12.78
N TYR A 12 9.19 -9.41 -11.98
CA TYR A 12 9.68 -8.31 -11.13
C TYR A 12 10.30 -8.94 -9.88
N PRO A 13 11.58 -8.69 -9.53
CA PRO A 13 12.25 -9.41 -8.46
C PRO A 13 11.67 -8.95 -7.13
N LEU A 14 10.77 -9.76 -6.58
CA LEU A 14 10.39 -9.67 -5.18
C LEU A 14 11.67 -9.80 -4.32
N PRO A 15 11.75 -9.12 -3.17
CA PRO A 15 12.86 -9.29 -2.24
C PRO A 15 13.08 -10.78 -1.91
N ARG A 16 14.34 -11.22 -1.79
CA ARG A 16 14.64 -12.60 -1.37
C ARG A 16 13.93 -12.90 -0.05
N GLY A 17 12.97 -13.83 -0.07
CA GLY A 17 12.17 -14.21 1.09
C GLY A 17 10.71 -13.72 1.08
N PHE A 18 10.27 -13.01 0.03
CA PHE A 18 8.85 -12.65 -0.10
C PHE A 18 8.00 -13.92 -0.41
N PRO A 19 7.00 -14.27 0.41
CA PRO A 19 6.34 -15.59 0.35
C PRO A 19 5.34 -15.77 -0.80
N PHE A 20 5.11 -14.74 -1.63
CA PHE A 20 4.01 -14.71 -2.58
C PHE A 20 4.54 -14.69 -4.02
N THR A 21 4.58 -15.87 -4.65
CA THR A 21 4.76 -15.98 -6.11
C THR A 21 3.56 -15.33 -6.83
N SER A 22 3.65 -15.12 -8.14
CA SER A 22 2.60 -14.57 -9.02
C SER A 22 1.29 -15.37 -9.08
N THR A 23 1.06 -16.26 -8.11
CA THR A 23 -0.06 -17.18 -7.98
C THR A 23 -0.82 -16.85 -6.69
N SER A 24 -2.14 -16.67 -6.79
CA SER A 24 -3.03 -16.54 -5.63
C SER A 24 -2.79 -17.67 -4.63
N ILE A 25 -2.70 -17.33 -3.35
CA ILE A 25 -2.55 -18.32 -2.28
C ILE A 25 -3.93 -18.61 -1.70
N CYS A 26 -4.30 -19.90 -1.69
CA CYS A 26 -5.44 -20.38 -0.96
C CYS A 26 -4.97 -20.83 0.43
N GLU A 27 -5.45 -20.19 1.48
CA GLU A 27 -5.19 -20.57 2.85
C GLU A 27 -6.50 -20.80 3.60
N ARG A 28 -6.45 -21.67 4.61
CA ARG A 28 -7.60 -21.87 5.49
C ARG A 28 -7.47 -20.94 6.70
N PHE A 29 -8.31 -19.93 6.75
CA PHE A 29 -8.37 -19.01 7.88
C PHE A 29 -9.10 -19.67 9.04
N HIS A 30 -8.45 -19.71 10.20
CA HIS A 30 -9.00 -20.26 11.43
C HIS A 30 -9.37 -19.12 12.38
N TRP A 31 -10.66 -18.99 12.68
CA TRP A 31 -11.18 -18.02 13.64
C TRP A 31 -11.69 -18.76 14.88
N ILE A 32 -11.35 -18.27 16.07
CA ILE A 32 -11.81 -18.88 17.33
C ILE A 32 -12.54 -17.82 18.14
N ASP A 33 -13.82 -18.04 18.38
CA ASP A 33 -14.61 -17.27 19.34
C ASP A 33 -14.50 -17.91 20.71
N ALA A 34 -13.95 -17.19 21.68
CA ALA A 34 -13.86 -17.63 23.08
C ALA A 34 -14.89 -16.88 23.95
N TYR A 35 -15.81 -17.63 24.56
CA TYR A 35 -16.80 -17.13 25.51
C TYR A 35 -16.62 -17.84 26.85
N GLY A 36 -15.82 -17.27 27.75
CA GLY A 36 -15.50 -17.91 29.04
C GLY A 36 -14.72 -19.21 28.85
N SER A 37 -15.29 -20.34 29.24
CA SER A 37 -14.71 -21.68 29.04
C SER A 37 -15.09 -22.33 27.71
N ASN A 38 -15.95 -21.70 26.90
CA ASN A 38 -16.39 -22.26 25.63
C ASN A 38 -15.60 -21.64 24.47
N GLU A 39 -15.10 -22.50 23.58
CA GLU A 39 -14.47 -22.09 22.32
C GLU A 39 -15.30 -22.60 21.14
N ILE A 40 -15.65 -21.71 20.21
CA ILE A 40 -16.21 -22.08 18.90
C ILE A 40 -15.13 -21.85 17.85
N ARG A 41 -14.76 -22.91 17.14
CA ARG A 41 -13.72 -22.86 16.09
C ARG A 41 -14.38 -22.82 14.72
N HIS A 42 -14.12 -21.75 14.00
CA HIS A 42 -14.53 -21.54 12.63
C HIS A 42 -13.32 -21.75 11.71
N ALA A 43 -13.56 -22.31 10.53
CA ALA A 43 -12.52 -22.49 9.53
C ALA A 43 -13.09 -22.20 8.15
N TYR A 44 -12.52 -21.20 7.49
CA TYR A 44 -12.98 -20.64 6.22
C TYR A 44 -11.85 -20.75 5.20
N ASP A 45 -12.15 -21.29 4.02
CA ASP A 45 -11.19 -21.26 2.93
C ASP A 45 -11.21 -19.85 2.32
N VAL A 46 -10.07 -19.17 2.41
CA VAL A 46 -9.89 -17.82 1.89
C VAL A 46 -8.79 -17.82 0.83
N THR A 47 -8.96 -16.97 -0.17
CA THR A 47 -7.92 -16.77 -1.19
C THR A 47 -7.35 -15.37 -1.03
N LEU A 48 -6.04 -15.29 -0.80
CA LEU A 48 -5.26 -14.07 -0.89
C LEU A 48 -4.83 -13.89 -2.34
N GLN A 49 -5.24 -12.78 -2.94
CA GLN A 49 -4.92 -12.39 -4.30
C GLN A 49 -4.06 -11.14 -4.29
N TRP A 50 -3.11 -11.07 -5.22
CA TRP A 50 -2.30 -9.90 -5.48
C TRP A 50 -2.51 -9.45 -6.92
N HIS A 51 -2.70 -8.15 -7.10
CA HIS A 51 -2.92 -7.52 -8.40
C HIS A 51 -2.00 -6.32 -8.55
N CYS A 52 -1.32 -6.25 -9.68
CA CYS A 52 -0.70 -5.04 -10.20
C CYS A 52 -1.65 -4.42 -11.22
N ILE A 53 -2.32 -3.34 -10.82
CA ILE A 53 -3.30 -2.66 -11.67
C ILE A 53 -2.62 -1.44 -12.30
N PRO A 54 -2.26 -1.48 -13.59
CA PRO A 54 -1.75 -0.29 -14.27
C PRO A 54 -2.85 0.78 -14.35
N SER A 55 -2.47 2.03 -14.15
CA SER A 55 -3.34 3.17 -14.41
C SER A 55 -3.17 3.65 -15.86
N HIS A 56 -4.28 3.96 -16.53
CA HIS A 56 -4.34 4.38 -17.94
C HIS A 56 -4.57 5.90 -18.06
N PRO A 57 -4.06 6.61 -19.09
CA PRO A 57 -3.01 6.27 -20.05
C PRO A 57 -1.64 6.87 -19.67
N GLN A 58 -0.57 6.41 -20.33
CA GLN A 58 0.81 6.93 -20.19
C GLN A 58 0.84 8.46 -20.11
N LYS A 59 1.21 8.98 -18.93
CA LYS A 59 1.48 10.40 -18.73
C LYS A 59 2.93 10.69 -19.03
N GLU A 60 3.19 11.74 -19.81
CA GLU A 60 4.53 12.15 -20.19
C GLU A 60 5.42 12.34 -18.94
N GLY A 61 6.50 11.56 -18.82
CA GLY A 61 7.40 11.60 -17.65
C GLY A 61 6.89 10.87 -16.40
N VAL A 62 6.03 9.87 -16.56
CA VAL A 62 5.71 8.85 -15.55
C VAL A 62 6.08 7.51 -16.13
N GLU A 63 7.00 6.80 -15.48
CA GLU A 63 7.34 5.45 -15.92
C GLU A 63 6.20 4.47 -15.61
N PRO A 64 5.99 3.41 -16.41
CA PRO A 64 4.90 2.47 -16.22
C PRO A 64 4.80 1.93 -14.79
N GLU A 65 5.92 1.58 -14.17
CA GLU A 65 6.03 1.08 -12.80
C GLU A 65 5.57 2.08 -11.73
N GLU A 66 5.62 3.38 -12.02
CA GLU A 66 5.17 4.45 -11.13
C GLU A 66 3.65 4.68 -11.22
N SER A 67 3.02 4.07 -12.23
CA SER A 67 1.59 4.13 -12.51
C SER A 67 0.85 2.84 -12.15
N VAL A 68 1.49 1.90 -11.43
CA VAL A 68 0.87 0.63 -11.02
C VAL A 68 0.40 0.71 -9.58
N ARG A 69 -0.88 0.43 -9.33
CA ARG A 69 -1.37 0.19 -7.96
C ARG A 69 -1.12 -1.26 -7.57
N MET A 70 -0.60 -1.45 -6.37
CA MET A 70 -0.39 -2.78 -5.82
C MET A 70 -1.51 -3.10 -4.83
N LEU A 71 -2.36 -4.05 -5.21
CA LEU A 71 -3.59 -4.38 -4.50
C LEU A 71 -3.52 -5.82 -3.99
N TRP A 72 -3.75 -5.98 -2.69
CA TRP A 72 -3.97 -7.28 -2.05
C TRP A 72 -5.42 -7.40 -1.62
N ILE A 73 -6.00 -8.58 -1.84
CA ILE A 73 -7.40 -8.86 -1.58
C ILE A 73 -7.53 -10.21 -0.89
N ILE A 74 -8.27 -10.26 0.22
CA ILE A 74 -8.74 -11.53 0.77
C ILE A 74 -10.17 -11.75 0.26
N THR A 75 -10.40 -12.90 -0.35
CA THR A 75 -11.74 -13.33 -0.80
C THR A 75 -12.17 -14.58 -0.06
N PHE A 76 -13.47 -14.68 0.21
CA PHE A 76 -14.11 -15.89 0.67
C PHE A 76 -14.59 -16.69 -0.55
N ASP A 77 -14.26 -17.99 -0.57
CA ASP A 77 -14.79 -19.03 -1.46
C ASP A 77 -14.87 -18.73 -2.99
N LEU A 78 -15.59 -19.58 -3.73
CA LEU A 78 -15.85 -19.44 -5.18
C LEU A 78 -16.86 -18.32 -5.52
N THR A 79 -17.52 -17.74 -4.52
CA THR A 79 -18.44 -16.60 -4.70
C THR A 79 -17.69 -15.30 -4.95
N GLY A 80 -16.39 -15.24 -4.63
CA GLY A 80 -15.55 -14.07 -4.86
C GLY A 80 -15.92 -12.91 -3.94
N ARG A 81 -16.58 -13.18 -2.80
CA ARG A 81 -16.92 -12.13 -1.85
C ARG A 81 -15.63 -11.63 -1.19
N HIS A 82 -15.35 -10.35 -1.38
CA HIS A 82 -14.18 -9.73 -0.79
C HIS A 82 -14.38 -9.48 0.71
N LEU A 83 -13.38 -9.85 1.49
CA LEU A 83 -13.33 -9.70 2.94
C LEU A 83 -12.38 -8.57 3.37
N ALA A 84 -11.27 -8.41 2.67
CA ALA A 84 -10.25 -7.42 3.02
C ALA A 84 -9.58 -6.86 1.77
N TYR A 85 -9.16 -5.60 1.84
CA TYR A 85 -8.44 -4.92 0.77
C TYR A 85 -7.30 -4.09 1.33
N LEU A 86 -6.16 -4.19 0.68
CA LEU A 86 -5.01 -3.34 0.93
C LEU A 86 -4.46 -2.83 -0.40
N ASP A 87 -4.49 -1.52 -0.59
CA ASP A 87 -3.80 -0.83 -1.66
C ASP A 87 -2.52 -0.18 -1.12
N ILE A 88 -1.41 -0.33 -1.83
CA ILE A 88 -0.15 0.31 -1.48
C ILE A 88 0.25 1.26 -2.60
N ASP A 89 0.54 2.50 -2.22
CA ASP A 89 1.08 3.52 -3.10
C ASP A 89 2.41 3.02 -3.73
N PRO A 90 2.52 2.97 -5.08
CA PRO A 90 3.74 2.50 -5.75
C PRO A 90 4.99 3.27 -5.35
N ARG A 91 4.85 4.52 -4.92
CA ARG A 91 5.99 5.37 -4.50
C ARG A 91 6.64 4.87 -3.21
N ILE A 92 5.90 4.12 -2.39
CA ILE A 92 6.43 3.46 -1.18
C ILE A 92 7.15 2.17 -1.57
N VAL A 93 6.60 1.41 -2.50
CA VAL A 93 7.21 0.14 -2.93
C VAL A 93 8.48 0.37 -3.73
N ASN A 94 8.47 1.36 -4.61
CA ASN A 94 9.60 1.74 -5.47
C ASN A 94 10.51 2.77 -4.80
N ASP A 95 10.43 2.91 -3.48
CA ASP A 95 11.26 3.85 -2.73
C ASP A 95 12.73 3.39 -2.74
N PRO A 96 13.68 4.19 -3.26
CA PRO A 96 15.09 3.83 -3.24
C PRO A 96 15.70 3.85 -1.82
N SER A 97 15.01 4.44 -0.84
CA SER A 97 15.46 4.49 0.55
C SER A 97 14.29 4.15 1.50
N PRO A 98 13.78 2.91 1.47
CA PRO A 98 12.58 2.55 2.20
C PRO A 98 12.80 2.65 3.72
N LEU A 99 11.81 3.20 4.44
CA LEU A 99 11.82 3.24 5.91
C LEU A 99 11.55 1.87 6.54
N PHE A 100 10.77 1.06 5.85
CA PHE A 100 10.35 -0.27 6.28
C PHE A 100 10.21 -1.16 5.07
N GLN A 101 10.40 -2.46 5.29
CA GLN A 101 10.26 -3.45 4.25
C GLN A 101 8.77 -3.75 4.06
N ILE A 102 8.30 -3.73 2.80
CA ILE A 102 7.01 -4.35 2.46
C ILE A 102 7.26 -5.85 2.36
N ASP A 103 6.82 -6.59 3.37
CA ASP A 103 6.90 -8.05 3.45
C ASP A 103 5.51 -8.66 3.69
N GLY A 104 5.46 -10.00 3.76
CA GLY A 104 4.20 -10.71 3.96
C GLY A 104 3.54 -10.42 5.31
N ASP A 105 4.34 -10.24 6.37
CA ASP A 105 3.82 -9.97 7.72
C ASP A 105 3.16 -8.59 7.78
N LEU A 106 3.77 -7.58 7.16
CA LEU A 106 3.20 -6.24 7.08
C LEU A 106 1.88 -6.25 6.27
N VAL A 107 1.87 -6.93 5.12
CA VAL A 107 0.66 -7.06 4.29
C VAL A 107 -0.47 -7.74 5.05
N LEU A 108 -0.17 -8.86 5.73
CA LEU A 108 -1.16 -9.57 6.55
C LEU A 108 -1.65 -8.72 7.71
N GLN A 109 -0.76 -7.99 8.38
CA GLN A 109 -1.14 -7.06 9.45
C GLN A 109 -2.13 -6.01 8.95
N PHE A 110 -1.89 -5.42 7.79
CA PHE A 110 -2.77 -4.39 7.23
C PHE A 110 -4.09 -4.96 6.71
N LEU A 111 -4.09 -6.18 6.17
CA LEU A 111 -5.32 -6.89 5.82
C LEU A 111 -6.13 -7.26 7.08
N CYS A 112 -5.49 -7.59 8.19
CA CYS A 112 -6.17 -7.76 9.49
C CYS A 112 -6.83 -6.47 9.98
N PHE A 113 -6.19 -5.30 9.77
CA PHE A 113 -6.87 -4.02 10.02
C PHE A 113 -8.08 -3.83 9.10
N SER A 114 -7.96 -4.18 7.82
CA SER A 114 -9.08 -4.12 6.87
C SER A 114 -10.27 -4.99 7.31
N LEU A 115 -10.01 -6.23 7.74
CA LEU A 115 -11.03 -7.13 8.29
C LEU A 115 -11.69 -6.58 9.56
N LYS A 116 -10.88 -6.06 10.49
CA LYS A 116 -11.35 -5.57 11.78
C LYS A 116 -12.24 -4.33 11.63
N GLU A 117 -11.87 -3.42 10.73
CA GLU A 117 -12.60 -2.18 10.50
C GLU A 117 -13.73 -2.34 9.46
N ASP A 118 -13.85 -3.51 8.81
CA ASP A 118 -14.74 -3.78 7.68
C ASP A 118 -14.63 -2.73 6.57
N ARG A 119 -13.39 -2.34 6.26
CA ARG A 119 -13.06 -1.23 5.35
C ARG A 119 -11.83 -1.53 4.52
N ALA A 120 -11.83 -1.07 3.27
CA ALA A 120 -10.65 -1.10 2.43
C ALA A 120 -9.57 -0.15 2.95
N MET A 121 -8.32 -0.61 2.92
CA MET A 121 -7.16 0.10 3.46
C MET A 121 -6.21 0.53 2.35
N HIS A 122 -5.60 1.71 2.52
CA HIS A 122 -4.60 2.27 1.63
C HIS A 122 -3.38 2.73 2.44
N LEU A 123 -2.21 2.15 2.16
CA LEU A 123 -0.93 2.65 2.64
C LEU A 123 -0.43 3.78 1.72
N THR A 124 -0.43 5.00 2.24
CA THR A 124 -0.02 6.21 1.52
C THR A 124 1.13 6.90 2.24
N SER A 125 1.82 7.79 1.54
CA SER A 125 2.68 8.78 2.19
C SER A 125 2.28 10.20 1.80
N ARG A 126 2.37 11.11 2.78
CA ARG A 126 2.14 12.54 2.60
C ARG A 126 3.31 13.34 3.18
N VAL A 127 3.58 14.50 2.60
CA VAL A 127 4.65 15.38 3.06
C VAL A 127 4.06 16.62 3.71
N VAL A 128 4.56 16.96 4.90
CA VAL A 128 4.17 18.15 5.65
C VAL A 128 5.37 19.04 5.97
N PRO A 129 5.15 20.36 6.13
CA PRO A 129 6.18 21.24 6.69
C PRO A 129 6.42 20.80 8.11
N GLU A 130 7.69 20.56 8.48
CA GLU A 130 8.01 20.65 9.90
C GLU A 130 7.97 22.14 10.27
N ALA A 131 7.28 22.46 11.36
CA ALA A 131 7.40 23.81 11.92
C ALA A 131 8.88 24.04 12.25
N PRO A 132 9.44 25.24 11.99
CA PRO A 132 10.83 25.52 12.32
C PRO A 132 11.03 25.24 13.81
N ASN A 133 11.82 24.22 14.14
CA ASN A 133 12.19 23.96 15.52
C ASN A 133 13.07 25.14 15.97
N PRO A 134 12.63 25.97 16.93
CA PRO A 134 13.39 27.15 17.34
C PRO A 134 14.75 26.80 17.97
N GLU A 135 14.97 25.54 18.35
CA GLU A 135 16.25 25.04 18.87
C GLU A 135 17.21 24.58 17.76
N LEU A 136 16.70 24.15 16.60
CA LEU A 136 17.51 23.80 15.43
C LEU A 136 17.69 25.05 14.56
N ARG A 137 18.62 25.91 14.97
CA ARG A 137 18.98 27.20 14.32
C ARG A 137 19.70 27.04 12.98
N ASN A 138 19.19 26.23 12.05
CA ASN A 138 19.68 26.26 10.67
C ASN A 138 18.58 26.76 9.72
N PRO A 139 18.52 28.06 9.42
CA PRO A 139 17.49 28.65 8.57
C PRO A 139 17.55 28.16 7.11
N ASP A 140 18.65 27.51 6.70
CA ASP A 140 18.81 26.97 5.35
C ASP A 140 18.18 25.57 5.18
N TYR A 141 17.80 24.91 6.27
CA TYR A 141 17.12 23.62 6.22
C TYR A 141 15.65 23.75 6.61
N ASN A 142 14.81 24.05 5.61
CA ASN A 142 13.39 23.74 5.70
C ASN A 142 13.24 22.22 5.60
N TYR A 143 13.29 21.53 6.73
CA TYR A 143 13.03 20.10 6.79
C TYR A 143 11.54 19.85 6.53
N ASN A 144 11.24 19.01 5.55
CA ASN A 144 9.90 18.50 5.33
C ASN A 144 9.85 17.08 5.90
N VAL A 145 8.71 16.71 6.45
CA VAL A 145 8.51 15.37 7.01
C VAL A 145 7.58 14.61 6.09
N GLU A 146 8.07 13.51 5.54
CA GLU A 146 7.23 12.51 4.91
C GLU A 146 6.70 11.56 5.99
N ILE A 147 5.38 11.38 6.02
CA ILE A 147 4.66 10.54 6.97
C ILE A 147 4.00 9.41 6.19
N PHE A 148 4.29 8.16 6.60
CA PHE A 148 3.74 6.94 6.03
C PHE A 148 2.54 6.51 6.89
N GLU A 149 1.38 6.40 6.27
CA GLU A 149 0.11 6.25 6.99
C GLU A 149 -0.74 5.17 6.33
N LEU A 150 -1.27 4.27 7.17
CA LEU A 150 -2.37 3.41 6.78
C LEU A 150 -3.67 4.15 7.02
N ARG A 151 -4.47 4.30 5.96
CA ARG A 151 -5.77 4.96 6.01
C ARG A 151 -6.83 4.04 5.43
N THR A 152 -8.06 4.24 5.85
CA THR A 152 -9.21 3.69 5.11
C THR A 152 -9.37 4.44 3.78
N PHE A 153 -10.08 3.86 2.82
CA PHE A 153 -10.36 4.50 1.53
C PHE A 153 -11.17 5.80 1.64
N ASP A 154 -11.97 5.97 2.70
CA ASP A 154 -12.67 7.22 3.01
C ASP A 154 -11.79 8.25 3.75
N GLY A 155 -10.52 7.92 3.98
CA GLY A 155 -9.50 8.85 4.47
C GLY A 155 -9.29 8.84 5.98
N HIS A 156 -9.96 7.97 6.74
CA HIS A 156 -9.75 7.84 8.18
C HIS A 156 -8.34 7.27 8.45
N LEU A 157 -7.60 7.89 9.37
CA LEU A 157 -6.28 7.41 9.78
C LEU A 157 -6.43 6.19 10.70
N VAL A 158 -5.88 5.06 10.27
CA VAL A 158 -5.83 3.83 11.09
C VAL A 158 -4.58 3.85 11.95
N CYS A 159 -3.42 4.02 11.31
CA CYS A 159 -2.15 4.18 12.02
C CYS A 159 -1.13 4.96 11.20
N GLU A 160 -0.21 5.60 11.91
CA GLU A 160 1.03 6.08 11.35
C GLU A 160 2.09 4.99 11.49
N HIS A 161 2.76 4.66 10.39
CA HIS A 161 3.75 3.57 10.36
C HIS A 161 5.19 4.08 10.43
N GLY A 162 5.46 5.31 9.99
CA GLY A 162 6.80 5.88 10.09
C GLY A 162 6.89 7.32 9.57
N ARG A 163 8.04 7.95 9.85
CA ARG A 163 8.38 9.30 9.39
C ARG A 163 9.83 9.39 8.95
N ARG A 164 10.11 10.24 7.97
CA ARG A 164 11.49 10.64 7.62
C ARG A 164 11.56 12.10 7.20
N TYR A 165 12.75 12.67 7.34
CA TYR A 165 13.08 13.96 6.75
C TYR A 165 13.34 13.83 5.25
N VAL A 166 12.72 14.70 4.47
CA VAL A 166 12.83 14.70 3.01
C VAL A 166 13.12 16.10 2.46
N PRO A 167 13.86 16.17 1.34
CA PRO A 167 14.01 17.43 0.62
C PRO A 167 12.67 17.92 0.09
N ARG A 168 12.58 19.23 -0.14
CA ARG A 168 11.36 19.83 -0.68
C ARG A 168 11.15 19.35 -2.11
N ARG A 169 9.99 18.75 -2.37
CA ARG A 169 9.56 18.32 -3.69
C ARG A 169 8.08 18.63 -3.89
N VAL A 170 7.72 19.10 -5.09
CA VAL A 170 6.36 19.54 -5.40
C VAL A 170 5.87 18.93 -6.71
N CYS A 171 4.56 18.69 -6.79
CA CYS A 171 3.91 18.27 -8.02
C CYS A 171 4.01 19.36 -9.09
N ARG A 172 4.45 19.00 -10.30
CA ARG A 172 4.60 19.94 -11.42
C ARG A 172 3.28 20.58 -11.88
N VAL A 173 2.13 19.96 -11.59
CA VAL A 173 0.79 20.42 -12.02
C VAL A 173 0.14 21.31 -10.96
N CYS A 174 -0.03 20.83 -9.73
CA CYS A 174 -0.76 21.54 -8.68
C CYS A 174 0.10 22.15 -7.57
N GLN A 175 1.44 22.03 -7.65
CA GLN A 175 2.39 22.56 -6.66
C GLN A 175 2.22 22.00 -5.23
N GLN A 176 1.36 20.99 -5.03
CA GLN A 176 1.26 20.27 -3.77
C GLN A 176 2.55 19.52 -3.46
N TRP A 177 2.85 19.39 -2.18
CA TRP A 177 4.04 18.69 -1.71
C TRP A 177 3.89 17.19 -1.96
N ILE A 178 4.95 16.57 -2.47
CA ILE A 178 4.93 15.16 -2.83
C ILE A 178 6.06 14.42 -2.11
N PRO A 179 5.88 13.10 -1.86
CA PRO A 179 6.91 12.19 -1.35
C PRO A 179 8.28 12.35 -2.00
N GLN A 180 9.31 11.86 -1.32
CA GLN A 180 10.65 11.82 -1.91
C GLN A 180 10.70 10.97 -3.19
N SER A 181 9.92 9.88 -3.21
CA SER A 181 9.98 8.85 -4.24
C SER A 181 8.88 9.01 -5.30
N GLY A 182 9.07 8.38 -6.47
CA GLY A 182 8.14 8.41 -7.60
C GLY A 182 8.27 9.61 -8.55
N PRO A 183 7.26 9.86 -9.41
CA PRO A 183 7.30 10.89 -10.45
C PRO A 183 7.03 12.28 -9.89
N PRO A 184 7.33 13.38 -10.61
CA PRO A 184 7.07 14.75 -10.18
C PRO A 184 5.57 15.12 -10.20
N LEU A 185 4.70 14.20 -9.79
CA LEU A 185 3.25 14.28 -9.77
C LEU A 185 2.70 13.79 -8.41
N CYS A 186 1.62 14.42 -7.93
CA CYS A 186 0.88 13.89 -6.79
C CYS A 186 -0.04 12.74 -7.23
N LEU A 187 -0.53 11.92 -6.29
CA LEU A 187 -1.40 10.77 -6.60
C LEU A 187 -2.60 11.13 -7.46
N GLY A 188 -3.25 12.26 -7.17
CA GLY A 188 -4.36 12.75 -7.98
C GLY A 188 -3.96 12.96 -9.44
N HIS A 189 -2.77 13.50 -9.70
CA HIS A 189 -2.27 13.69 -11.06
C HIS A 189 -1.55 12.46 -11.64
N ILE A 190 -1.32 11.40 -10.89
CA ILE A 190 -0.88 10.10 -11.42
C ILE A 190 -2.09 9.34 -11.94
N PHE A 191 -3.18 9.29 -11.15
CA PHE A 191 -4.33 8.42 -11.39
C PHE A 191 -5.57 9.06 -12.03
N MET A 192 -5.59 10.38 -12.24
CA MET A 192 -6.61 11.07 -13.06
C MET A 192 -6.41 10.86 -14.56
#